data_AF-A0A354D6L0-F1
#
_entry.id   AF-A0A354D6L0-F1
#
_cell.length_a   1.000
_cell.length_b   1.000
_cell.length_c   1.000
_cell.angle_alpha   90.00
_cell.angle_beta   90.00
_cell.angle_gamma   90.00
#
_symmetry.space_group_name_H-M   'P 1'
#
loop_
_entity.id
_entity.type
_entity.pdbx_description
1 polymer ?
#
loop_
_entity_poly.entity_id
_entity_poly.type
_entity_poly.pdbx_seq_one_letter_code
_entity_poly.pdbx_strand_id
1 'polypeptide(L)'
;MDMTAADNIRQQYRVLGVPSDEGISDLLCLVGLENTGNKKVKNFSLGMRQRLGIAVALAGNPDFLVLDEPVNGLDPQGIIEIRELILKLNREHGITVLISNHILDELARLATHYGFIDSGHMIREMSSRGIRGKAGTGHKYITFNFIR
;
A
#
# COMPACT_ATOMS: atom_id res chain seq x y z
N MET A 1 4.61 20.06 -5.40
CA MET A 1 5.76 19.14 -5.56
C MET A 1 6.32 19.28 -6.98
N ASP A 2 7.43 20.00 -7.16
CA ASP A 2 8.13 20.16 -8.45
C ASP A 2 9.22 19.09 -8.69
N MET A 3 9.13 17.97 -7.98
CA MET A 3 10.07 16.85 -8.05
C MET A 3 9.55 15.74 -8.99
N THR A 4 10.48 14.97 -9.56
CA THR A 4 10.16 13.71 -10.28
C THR A 4 9.93 12.55 -9.31
N ALA A 5 9.47 11.40 -9.79
CA ALA A 5 9.35 10.20 -8.96
C ALA A 5 10.71 9.78 -8.38
N ALA A 6 11.76 9.74 -9.22
CA ALA A 6 13.12 9.43 -8.80
C ALA A 6 13.64 10.40 -7.73
N ASP A 7 13.36 11.71 -7.87
CA ASP A 7 13.77 12.70 -6.88
C ASP A 7 13.13 12.46 -5.51
N ASN A 8 11.86 12.01 -5.46
CA ASN A 8 11.17 11.73 -4.20
C ASN A 8 11.82 10.55 -3.47
N ILE A 9 12.13 9.45 -4.18
CA ILE A 9 12.81 8.29 -3.60
C ILE A 9 14.22 8.69 -3.13
N ARG A 10 14.96 9.46 -3.94
CA ARG A 10 16.28 9.96 -3.57
C ARG A 10 16.25 10.81 -2.29
N GLN A 11 15.25 11.67 -2.12
CA GLN A 11 15.11 12.42 -0.88
C GLN A 11 14.81 11.49 0.30
N GLN A 12 13.97 10.48 0.11
CA GLN A 12 13.66 9.53 1.18
C GLN A 12 14.89 8.75 1.64
N TYR A 13 15.73 8.29 0.71
CA TYR A 13 17.01 7.67 1.03
C TYR A 13 17.92 8.57 1.88
N ARG A 14 17.96 9.88 1.59
CA ARG A 14 18.69 10.85 2.42
C ARG A 14 18.11 10.98 3.83
N VAL A 15 16.78 11.02 3.94
CA VAL A 15 16.07 11.06 5.23
C VAL A 15 16.38 9.81 6.07
N LEU A 16 16.47 8.66 5.42
CA LEU A 16 16.83 7.38 6.05
C LEU A 16 18.33 7.26 6.38
N GLY A 17 19.15 8.25 6.05
CA GLY A 17 20.60 8.20 6.28
C GLY A 17 21.37 7.26 5.34
N VAL A 18 20.75 6.86 4.23
CA VAL A 18 21.32 5.96 3.20
C VAL A 18 21.43 6.69 1.86
N PRO A 19 22.29 7.72 1.71
CA PRO A 19 22.36 8.54 0.51
C PRO A 19 22.97 7.75 -0.66
N SER A 20 22.13 6.95 -1.33
CA SER A 20 22.46 6.20 -2.54
C SER A 20 21.42 6.50 -3.61
N ASP A 21 21.79 6.35 -4.87
CA ASP A 21 20.85 6.35 -6.00
C ASP A 21 20.57 4.91 -6.49
N GLU A 22 21.24 3.92 -5.90
CA GLU A 22 21.07 2.51 -6.23
C GLU A 22 19.66 2.03 -5.88
N GLY A 23 19.10 1.18 -6.73
CA GLY A 23 17.76 0.61 -6.55
C GLY A 23 16.59 1.57 -6.84
N ILE A 24 16.82 2.87 -7.13
CA ILE A 24 15.71 3.79 -7.48
C ILE A 24 14.97 3.28 -8.73
N SER A 25 15.70 2.86 -9.76
CA SER A 25 15.11 2.32 -10.99
C SER A 25 14.30 1.05 -10.70
N ASP A 26 14.84 0.16 -9.86
CA ASP A 26 14.19 -1.10 -9.50
C ASP A 26 12.92 -0.87 -8.68
N LEU A 27 12.94 0.07 -7.73
CA LEU A 27 11.76 0.48 -6.98
C LEU A 27 10.68 1.10 -7.88
N LEU A 28 11.07 1.95 -8.82
CA LEU A 28 10.13 2.54 -9.78
C LEU A 28 9.51 1.46 -10.68
N CYS A 29 10.30 0.48 -11.13
CA CYS A 29 9.82 -0.66 -11.89
C CYS A 29 8.87 -1.54 -11.05
N LEU A 30 9.21 -1.80 -9.79
CA LEU A 30 8.40 -2.60 -8.87
C LEU A 30 7.00 -2.02 -8.70
N VAL A 31 6.87 -0.70 -8.60
CA VAL A 31 5.57 -0.02 -8.48
C VAL A 31 4.95 0.38 -9.82
N GLY A 32 5.52 0.01 -10.97
CA GLY A 32 4.99 0.33 -12.29
C GLY A 32 5.06 1.81 -12.68
N LEU A 33 6.14 2.50 -12.30
CA LEU A 33 6.43 3.91 -12.60
C LEU A 33 7.73 4.12 -13.40
N GLU A 34 8.33 3.06 -13.94
CA GLU A 34 9.57 3.09 -14.72
C GLU A 34 9.48 4.00 -15.95
N ASN A 35 8.30 4.08 -16.58
CA ASN A 35 8.07 4.87 -17.79
C ASN A 35 7.70 6.34 -17.52
N THR A 36 7.80 6.81 -16.27
CA THR A 36 7.45 8.20 -15.93
C THR A 36 8.49 9.22 -16.35
N GLY A 37 9.75 8.80 -16.56
CA GLY A 37 10.86 9.67 -16.96
C GLY A 37 10.98 10.92 -16.07
N ASN A 38 11.13 12.08 -16.70
CA ASN A 38 11.26 13.37 -16.00
C ASN A 38 9.90 14.04 -15.67
N LYS A 39 8.79 13.29 -15.76
CA LYS A 39 7.47 13.82 -15.44
C LYS A 39 7.42 14.22 -13.96
N LYS A 40 6.96 15.45 -13.70
CA LYS A 40 6.81 15.96 -12.34
C LYS A 40 5.61 15.32 -11.66
N VAL A 41 5.73 15.05 -10.36
CA VAL A 41 4.68 14.40 -9.54
C VAL A 41 3.38 15.20 -9.52
N LYS A 42 3.43 16.54 -9.66
CA LYS A 42 2.23 17.38 -9.80
C LYS A 42 1.34 17.00 -11.00
N ASN A 43 1.90 16.34 -12.02
CA ASN A 43 1.20 15.89 -13.22
C ASN A 43 0.81 14.40 -13.16
N PHE A 44 1.03 13.73 -12.03
CA PHE A 44 0.69 12.32 -11.85
C PHE A 44 -0.82 12.17 -11.62
N SER A 45 -1.40 11.07 -12.13
CA SER A 45 -2.74 10.68 -11.71
C SER A 45 -2.75 10.35 -10.21
N LEU A 46 -3.94 10.22 -9.61
CA LEU A 46 -4.03 9.81 -8.21
C LEU A 46 -3.38 8.43 -7.98
N GLY A 47 -3.64 7.46 -8.85
CA GLY A 47 -3.03 6.12 -8.77
C GLY A 47 -1.50 6.15 -8.88
N MET A 48 -0.95 6.97 -9.77
CA MET A 48 0.50 7.14 -9.87
C MET A 48 1.09 7.76 -8.59
N ARG A 49 0.39 8.71 -7.95
CA ARG A 49 0.82 9.29 -6.67
C ARG A 49 0.77 8.26 -5.53
N GLN A 50 -0.27 7.43 -5.48
CA GLN A 50 -0.37 6.34 -4.51
C GLN A 50 0.78 5.33 -4.68
N ARG A 51 1.04 4.89 -5.92
CA ARG A 51 2.17 4.00 -6.23
C ARG A 51 3.52 4.60 -5.84
N LEU A 52 3.72 5.90 -6.08
CA LEU A 52 4.93 6.60 -5.63
C LEU A 52 5.03 6.64 -4.10
N GLY A 53 3.92 6.86 -3.40
CA GLY A 53 3.87 6.79 -1.93
C GLY A 53 4.33 5.42 -1.41
N ILE A 54 3.88 4.33 -2.05
CA ILE A 54 4.33 2.98 -1.75
C ILE A 54 5.83 2.82 -2.04
N ALA A 55 6.34 3.28 -3.19
CA ALA A 55 7.77 3.23 -3.50
C ALA A 55 8.63 3.97 -2.47
N VAL A 56 8.18 5.13 -2.02
CA VAL A 56 8.84 5.92 -0.96
C VAL A 56 8.83 5.13 0.35
N ALA A 57 7.74 4.47 0.71
CA ALA A 57 7.68 3.63 1.91
C ALA A 57 8.61 2.41 1.80
N LEU A 58 8.81 1.87 0.60
CA LEU A 58 9.71 0.73 0.33
C LEU A 58 11.20 1.10 0.29
N ALA A 59 11.55 2.38 0.20
CA ALA A 59 12.93 2.85 0.16
C ALA A 59 13.77 2.39 1.38
N GLY A 60 13.14 2.05 2.51
CA GLY A 60 13.84 1.49 3.67
C GLY A 60 14.06 -0.02 3.65
N ASN A 61 13.68 -0.71 2.57
CA ASN A 61 13.57 -2.17 2.53
C ASN A 61 12.84 -2.74 3.77
N PRO A 62 11.60 -2.32 4.05
CA PRO A 62 10.90 -2.68 5.27
C PRO A 62 10.36 -4.11 5.24
N ASP A 63 10.38 -4.80 6.38
CA ASP A 63 9.68 -6.08 6.56
C ASP A 63 8.17 -5.90 6.81
N PHE A 64 7.74 -4.68 7.14
CA PHE A 64 6.36 -4.33 7.49
C PHE A 64 5.93 -2.99 6.88
N LEU A 65 4.81 -2.99 6.17
CA LEU A 65 4.25 -1.82 5.47
C LEU A 65 2.86 -1.50 6.01
N VAL A 66 2.61 -0.23 6.36
CA VAL A 66 1.29 0.26 6.77
C VAL A 66 0.75 1.17 5.69
N LEU A 67 -0.45 0.89 5.20
CA LEU A 67 -1.14 1.65 4.16
C LEU A 67 -2.48 2.14 4.70
N ASP A 68 -2.64 3.45 4.76
CA ASP A 68 -3.91 4.08 5.14
C ASP A 68 -4.74 4.38 3.88
N GLU A 69 -5.85 3.65 3.71
CA GLU A 69 -6.76 3.73 2.57
C GLU A 69 -6.07 3.86 1.18
N PRO A 70 -5.18 2.92 0.80
CA PRO A 70 -4.31 3.06 -0.39
C PRO A 70 -5.07 3.09 -1.73
N VAL A 71 -6.34 2.70 -1.73
CA VAL A 71 -7.19 2.60 -2.93
C VAL A 71 -8.24 3.72 -3.02
N ASN A 72 -8.32 4.60 -2.02
CA ASN A 72 -9.36 5.63 -1.97
C ASN A 72 -9.24 6.63 -3.14
N GLY A 73 -10.38 6.90 -3.78
CA GLY A 73 -10.50 7.81 -4.93
C GLY A 73 -9.93 7.27 -6.24
N LEU A 74 -9.45 6.01 -6.29
CA LEU A 74 -8.99 5.38 -7.52
C LEU A 74 -10.18 4.89 -8.36
N ASP A 75 -9.95 4.82 -9.67
CA ASP A 75 -10.84 4.14 -10.59
C ASP A 75 -10.70 2.60 -10.45
N PRO A 76 -11.63 1.80 -10.99
CA PRO A 76 -11.59 0.35 -10.86
C PRO A 76 -10.27 -0.28 -11.31
N GLN A 77 -9.63 0.29 -12.33
CA GLN A 77 -8.34 -0.18 -12.83
C GLN A 77 -7.21 0.09 -11.83
N GLY A 78 -7.13 1.32 -11.27
CA GLY A 78 -6.14 1.67 -10.26
C GLY A 78 -6.27 0.84 -8.97
N ILE A 79 -7.50 0.49 -8.58
CA ILE A 79 -7.75 -0.43 -7.45
C ILE A 79 -7.12 -1.80 -7.71
N ILE A 80 -7.31 -2.36 -8.91
CA ILE A 80 -6.72 -3.66 -9.30
C ILE A 80 -5.20 -3.59 -9.28
N GLU A 81 -4.60 -2.53 -9.83
CA GLU A 81 -3.15 -2.36 -9.88
C GLU A 81 -2.50 -2.27 -8.50
N ILE A 82 -3.07 -1.45 -7.59
CA ILE A 82 -2.58 -1.35 -6.21
C ILE A 82 -2.73 -2.67 -5.48
N ARG A 83 -3.85 -3.37 -5.69
CA ARG A 83 -4.11 -4.68 -5.11
C ARG A 83 -3.07 -5.72 -5.55
N GLU A 84 -2.75 -5.78 -6.83
CA GLU A 84 -1.73 -6.69 -7.35
C GLU A 84 -0.32 -6.35 -6.87
N LEU A 85 0.00 -5.06 -6.76
CA LEU A 85 1.26 -4.61 -6.17
C LEU A 85 1.40 -5.10 -4.72
N ILE A 86 0.37 -4.92 -3.89
CA ILE A 86 0.38 -5.38 -2.50
C ILE A 86 0.59 -6.90 -2.42
N LEU A 87 -0.11 -7.67 -3.26
CA LEU A 87 0.06 -9.12 -3.33
C LEU A 87 1.48 -9.52 -3.74
N LYS A 88 2.06 -8.80 -4.71
CA LYS A 88 3.43 -9.02 -5.17
C LYS A 88 4.44 -8.75 -4.06
N LEU A 89 4.36 -7.59 -3.40
CA LEU A 89 5.22 -7.21 -2.28
C LEU A 89 5.19 -8.26 -1.17
N ASN A 90 4.01 -8.81 -0.91
CA ASN A 90 3.93 -9.86 0.08
C ASN A 90 4.52 -11.20 -0.39
N ARG A 91 4.08 -11.73 -1.54
CA ARG A 91 4.42 -13.10 -1.96
C ARG A 91 5.85 -13.24 -2.43
N GLU A 92 6.38 -12.22 -3.10
CA GLU A 92 7.70 -12.25 -3.71
C GLU A 92 8.77 -11.63 -2.81
N HIS A 93 8.42 -10.62 -2.01
CA HIS A 93 9.36 -9.92 -1.13
C HIS A 93 9.18 -10.24 0.37
N GLY A 94 8.17 -11.03 0.75
CA GLY A 94 7.94 -11.42 2.14
C GLY A 94 7.46 -10.28 3.05
N ILE A 95 7.04 -9.15 2.48
CA ILE A 95 6.65 -7.96 3.24
C ILE A 95 5.27 -8.17 3.86
N THR A 96 5.15 -7.96 5.17
CA THR A 96 3.85 -7.95 5.86
C THR A 96 3.15 -6.61 5.61
N VAL A 97 1.87 -6.60 5.25
CA VAL A 97 1.15 -5.37 4.89
C VAL A 97 -0.11 -5.16 5.73
N LEU A 98 -0.15 -4.10 6.52
CA LEU A 98 -1.34 -3.64 7.23
C LEU A 98 -2.10 -2.61 6.39
N ILE A 99 -3.40 -2.81 6.17
CA ILE A 99 -4.21 -1.92 5.32
C ILE A 99 -5.48 -1.47 6.07
N SER A 100 -5.67 -0.17 6.23
CA SER A 100 -6.98 0.35 6.63
C SER A 100 -7.90 0.42 5.40
N ASN A 101 -9.17 0.05 5.55
CA ASN A 101 -10.17 0.22 4.49
C ASN A 101 -11.58 0.28 5.11
N HIS A 102 -12.42 1.20 4.66
CA HIS A 102 -13.81 1.32 5.09
C HIS A 102 -14.78 0.42 4.29
N ILE A 103 -14.37 -0.13 3.15
CA ILE A 103 -15.20 -1.02 2.31
C ILE A 103 -14.60 -2.42 2.31
N LEU A 104 -15.23 -3.35 3.02
CA LEU A 104 -14.79 -4.75 3.09
C LEU A 104 -14.60 -5.36 1.67
N ASP A 105 -15.44 -5.02 0.71
CA ASP A 105 -15.55 -5.79 -0.54
C ASP A 105 -14.32 -5.72 -1.47
N GLU A 106 -13.50 -4.66 -1.41
CA GLU A 106 -12.42 -4.46 -2.40
C GLU A 106 -11.13 -5.21 -2.08
N LEU A 107 -10.76 -5.28 -0.80
CA LEU A 107 -9.52 -5.91 -0.33
C LEU A 107 -9.74 -7.07 0.63
N ALA A 108 -10.97 -7.31 1.12
CA ALA A 108 -11.22 -8.44 2.02
C ALA A 108 -10.81 -9.77 1.41
N ARG A 109 -10.92 -9.96 0.09
CA ARG A 109 -10.52 -11.23 -0.54
C ARG A 109 -9.03 -11.56 -0.42
N LEU A 110 -8.19 -10.56 -0.13
CA LEU A 110 -6.75 -10.75 0.06
C LEU A 110 -6.36 -11.06 1.50
N ALA A 111 -7.25 -10.76 2.44
CA ALA A 111 -6.90 -10.72 3.83
C ALA A 111 -6.77 -12.13 4.42
N THR A 112 -5.68 -12.40 5.14
CA THR A 112 -5.54 -13.61 5.96
C THR A 112 -6.18 -13.44 7.33
N HIS A 113 -6.21 -12.20 7.83
CA HIS A 113 -6.77 -11.81 9.11
C HIS A 113 -7.55 -10.49 8.98
N TYR A 114 -8.46 -10.26 9.91
CA TYR A 114 -9.33 -9.09 9.95
C TYR A 114 -9.43 -8.64 11.39
N GLY A 115 -9.35 -7.32 11.58
CA GLY A 115 -9.60 -6.68 12.86
C GLY A 115 -10.73 -5.68 12.71
N PHE A 116 -11.48 -5.49 13.78
CA PHE A 116 -12.59 -4.55 13.83
C PHE A 116 -12.22 -3.54 14.90
N ILE A 117 -12.14 -2.26 14.52
CA ILE A 117 -11.78 -1.18 15.43
C ILE A 117 -12.92 -0.19 15.48
N ASP A 118 -13.43 0.06 16.69
CA ASP A 118 -14.45 1.07 16.92
C ASP A 118 -14.00 1.98 18.07
N SER A 119 -14.16 3.28 17.86
CA SER A 119 -13.81 4.30 18.86
C SER A 119 -12.41 4.11 19.48
N GLY A 120 -11.42 3.75 18.64
CA GLY A 120 -10.02 3.55 19.05
C GLY A 120 -9.71 2.21 19.72
N HIS A 121 -10.68 1.30 19.83
CA HIS A 121 -10.50 0.01 20.50
C HIS A 121 -10.71 -1.15 19.52
N MET A 122 -9.87 -2.20 19.62
CA MET A 122 -10.08 -3.43 18.88
C MET A 122 -11.25 -4.20 19.48
N ILE A 123 -12.34 -4.29 18.72
CA ILE A 123 -13.59 -4.95 19.11
C ILE A 123 -13.54 -6.44 18.77
N ARG A 124 -12.83 -6.82 17.70
CA ARG A 124 -12.76 -8.21 17.24
C ARG A 124 -11.53 -8.44 16.36
N GLU A 125 -11.01 -9.65 16.41
CA GLU A 125 -10.00 -10.18 15.49
C GLU A 125 -10.47 -11.53 14.96
N MET A 126 -10.25 -11.84 13.69
CA MET A 126 -10.58 -13.13 13.09
C MET A 126 -9.67 -13.45 11.91
N SER A 127 -9.39 -14.73 11.69
CA SER A 127 -8.77 -15.19 10.44
C SER A 127 -9.79 -15.30 9.32
N SER A 128 -9.33 -15.27 8.07
CA SER A 128 -10.17 -15.42 6.87
C SER A 128 -10.91 -16.75 6.79
N ARG A 129 -10.39 -17.79 7.46
CA ARG A 129 -11.07 -19.09 7.62
C ARG A 129 -12.33 -19.01 8.50
N GLY A 130 -12.46 -17.96 9.32
CA GLY A 130 -13.60 -17.73 10.22
C GLY A 130 -14.72 -16.87 9.63
N ILE A 131 -14.52 -16.22 8.47
CA ILE A 131 -15.55 -15.38 7.85
C ILE A 131 -16.56 -16.25 7.11
N ARG A 132 -17.62 -16.65 7.82
CA ARG A 132 -18.87 -17.13 7.24
C ARG A 132 -20.03 -16.35 7.86
N GLY A 133 -20.48 -15.32 7.14
CA GLY A 133 -21.72 -14.59 7.42
C GLY A 133 -21.64 -13.57 8.56
N LYS A 134 -22.23 -12.39 8.32
CA LYS A 134 -22.37 -11.24 9.23
C LYS A 134 -21.18 -10.26 9.25
N ALA A 135 -21.01 -9.51 8.18
CA ALA A 135 -20.50 -8.14 8.29
C ALA A 135 -21.68 -7.23 8.67
N GLY A 136 -21.68 -6.72 9.90
CA GLY A 136 -22.68 -5.75 10.37
C GLY A 136 -22.29 -4.35 9.91
N THR A 137 -23.23 -3.64 9.31
CA THR A 137 -23.08 -2.28 8.77
C THR A 137 -22.94 -1.26 9.90
N GLY A 138 -21.79 -0.57 10.01
CA GLY A 138 -21.68 0.64 10.84
C GLY A 138 -20.35 0.93 11.54
N HIS A 139 -19.36 0.02 11.51
CA HIS A 139 -18.08 0.24 12.20
C HIS A 139 -16.96 0.62 11.22
N LYS A 140 -15.95 1.37 11.71
CA LYS A 140 -14.69 1.53 10.98
C LYS A 140 -14.03 0.14 10.87
N TYR A 141 -13.73 -0.28 9.65
CA TYR A 141 -13.04 -1.55 9.43
C TYR A 141 -11.54 -1.27 9.31
N ILE A 142 -10.71 -2.10 9.95
CA ILE A 142 -9.27 -2.09 9.75
C ILE A 142 -8.86 -3.50 9.37
N THR A 143 -8.56 -3.72 8.10
CA THR A 143 -8.24 -5.05 7.60
C THR A 143 -6.77 -5.35 7.87
N PHE A 144 -6.49 -6.17 8.90
CA PHE A 144 -5.12 -6.57 9.23
C PHE A 144 -4.63 -7.69 8.32
N ASN A 145 -3.93 -7.38 7.23
CA ASN A 145 -3.43 -8.43 6.37
C ASN A 145 -2.07 -8.98 6.84
N PHE A 146 -2.09 -9.92 7.78
CA PHE A 146 -0.89 -10.71 8.14
C PHE A 146 -0.64 -11.79 7.10
N ILE A 147 -0.20 -11.42 5.91
CA ILE A 147 0.21 -12.46 4.95
C ILE A 147 1.64 -12.86 5.31
N ARG A 148 1.80 -14.07 5.85
CA ARG A 148 3.07 -14.75 6.05
C ARG A 148 3.31 -15.73 4.92
#